data_AF-A0A2T7LCP0-F1
#
_entry.id   AF-A0A2T7LCP0-F1
#
_cell.length_a   1.000
_cell.length_b   1.000
_cell.length_c   1.000
_cell.angle_alpha   90.00
_cell.angle_beta   90.00
_cell.angle_gamma   90.00
#
_symmetry.space_group_name_H-M   'P 1'
#
loop_
_entity.id
_entity.type
_entity.pdbx_description
1 polymer ?
#
loop_
_entity_poly.entity_id
_entity_poly.type
_entity_poly.pdbx_seq_one_letter_code
_entity_poly.pdbx_strand_id
1 'polypeptide(L)'
;MWRWWTDGDPVLAGDGEGTVSVHPQTPGGELVWSAESSDYGWSVSVGAEVAFTSALAAAQGATIILRWWDASGAYLADSTGDGGDGSFAAPAPAGAAWVQPVVLLPDALASPVPIGTSSLLIGSPSGGLSWPLDFGTPGSTGTLSVVNAGDAATHPVIEFRGPMERPSITNVDTGDVLEYDLPLAAEDVLAVDTAAGTVTLNATASRLYTVTSRSVPEQTWTLPPGPSQLHFRAASGDPAATATVRFRPAYW
;
A
#
# COMPACT_ATOMS: atom_id res chain seq x y z
N MET A 1 5.27 7.63 6.39
CA MET A 1 5.98 8.91 6.55
C MET A 1 7.47 8.57 6.45
N TRP A 2 8.12 8.96 5.37
CA TRP A 2 9.41 8.38 4.96
C TRP A 2 10.55 9.29 5.38
N ARG A 3 11.62 8.71 5.93
CA ARG A 3 12.88 9.41 6.19
C ARG A 3 13.91 8.96 5.17
N TRP A 4 14.51 9.94 4.53
CA TRP A 4 15.65 9.78 3.64
C TRP A 4 16.88 10.29 4.37
N TRP A 5 17.98 9.54 4.35
CA TRP A 5 19.29 10.07 4.70
C TRP A 5 20.25 9.74 3.56
N THR A 6 21.17 10.66 3.31
CA THR A 6 22.33 10.46 2.46
C THR A 6 23.50 11.17 3.14
N ASP A 7 24.73 10.72 2.95
CA ASP A 7 25.94 11.49 3.30
C ASP A 7 26.17 12.65 2.30
N GLY A 8 25.09 13.32 1.86
CA GLY A 8 25.13 14.54 1.04
C GLY A 8 24.61 14.45 -0.40
N ASP A 9 24.26 13.27 -0.92
CA ASP A 9 23.75 13.06 -2.29
C ASP A 9 22.93 11.74 -2.39
N PRO A 10 21.74 11.67 -3.04
CA PRO A 10 20.95 12.70 -3.72
C PRO A 10 20.35 13.82 -2.86
N VAL A 11 20.17 14.99 -3.48
CA VAL A 11 19.34 16.10 -2.96
C VAL A 11 17.87 15.82 -3.27
N LEU A 12 17.01 15.93 -2.26
CA LEU A 12 15.56 15.75 -2.39
C LEU A 12 14.87 17.12 -2.40
N ALA A 13 13.88 17.27 -3.28
CA ALA A 13 13.02 18.45 -3.33
C ALA A 13 11.55 18.04 -3.16
N GLY A 14 10.88 18.64 -2.16
CA GLY A 14 9.46 18.42 -1.83
C GLY A 14 9.17 18.85 -0.38
N ASP A 15 8.19 19.72 -0.20
CA ASP A 15 7.79 20.40 1.04
C ASP A 15 6.70 19.64 1.82
N GLY A 16 6.55 18.34 1.57
CA GLY A 16 5.56 17.50 2.24
C GLY A 16 4.13 17.62 1.67
N GLU A 17 3.91 18.49 0.69
CA GLU A 17 2.67 18.57 -0.10
C GLU A 17 2.99 18.57 -1.61
N GLY A 18 3.02 17.39 -2.24
CA GLY A 18 3.27 17.23 -3.69
C GLY A 18 4.18 16.06 -4.06
N THR A 19 4.52 15.96 -5.34
CA THR A 19 5.37 14.89 -5.90
C THR A 19 6.82 15.05 -5.43
N VAL A 20 7.28 14.14 -4.57
CA VAL A 20 8.70 14.08 -4.14
C VAL A 20 9.59 13.69 -5.32
N SER A 21 10.66 14.45 -5.53
CA SER A 21 11.61 14.22 -6.61
C SER A 21 13.03 14.02 -6.08
N VAL A 22 13.82 13.22 -6.80
CA VAL A 22 15.23 12.92 -6.51
C VAL A 22 16.13 13.54 -7.57
N HIS A 23 17.29 14.05 -7.15
CA HIS A 23 18.25 14.67 -8.05
C HIS A 23 19.70 14.33 -7.63
N PRO A 24 20.20 13.12 -7.96
CA PRO A 24 21.60 12.77 -7.70
C PRO A 24 22.52 13.68 -8.50
N GLN A 25 23.48 14.29 -7.81
CA GLN A 25 24.51 15.14 -8.42
C GLN A 25 25.70 14.33 -8.92
N THR A 26 25.86 13.10 -8.43
CA THR A 26 26.92 12.16 -8.83
C THR A 26 26.36 10.78 -9.21
N PRO A 27 27.07 10.03 -10.09
CA PRO A 27 26.79 8.61 -10.32
C PRO A 27 26.85 7.80 -9.04
N GLY A 28 25.91 6.86 -8.85
CA GLY A 28 25.86 5.99 -7.68
C GLY A 28 25.08 6.55 -6.49
N GLY A 29 24.22 7.54 -6.70
CA GLY A 29 23.33 8.05 -5.65
C GLY A 29 22.35 6.98 -5.16
N GLU A 30 22.35 6.68 -3.86
CA GLU A 30 21.41 5.75 -3.24
C GLU A 30 20.17 6.48 -2.71
N LEU A 31 18.99 5.99 -3.10
CA LEU A 31 17.74 6.34 -2.47
C LEU A 31 17.30 5.18 -1.58
N VAL A 32 17.07 5.44 -0.30
CA VAL A 32 16.85 4.39 0.71
C VAL A 32 15.46 4.52 1.33
N TRP A 33 14.73 3.41 1.43
CA TRP A 33 13.43 3.35 2.09
C TRP A 33 13.57 2.76 3.48
N SER A 34 13.03 3.43 4.50
CA SER A 34 13.01 2.99 5.89
C SER A 34 11.58 3.02 6.47
N ALA A 35 11.32 2.20 7.48
CA ALA A 35 10.06 2.24 8.21
C ALA A 35 10.09 3.38 9.24
N GLU A 36 8.93 3.95 9.57
CA GLU A 36 8.86 5.00 10.61
C GLU A 36 9.40 4.55 11.96
N SER A 37 9.26 3.25 12.25
CA SER A 37 9.67 2.63 13.51
C SER A 37 11.10 2.10 13.49
N SER A 38 11.82 2.14 12.35
CA SER A 38 13.13 1.49 12.22
C SER A 38 13.96 2.11 11.10
N ASP A 39 15.18 2.50 11.44
CA ASP A 39 16.21 2.91 10.48
C ASP A 39 16.65 1.73 9.59
N TYR A 40 16.37 0.48 9.97
CA TYR A 40 16.76 -0.74 9.24
C TYR A 40 15.68 -1.28 8.30
N GLY A 41 14.54 -0.58 8.18
CA GLY A 41 13.43 -0.98 7.31
C GLY A 41 12.41 -1.90 8.00
N TRP A 42 11.92 -2.92 7.28
CA TRP A 42 10.80 -3.77 7.71
C TRP A 42 11.28 -5.13 8.22
N SER A 43 10.57 -5.67 9.21
CA SER A 43 10.88 -6.98 9.78
C SER A 43 10.65 -8.09 8.76
N VAL A 44 11.58 -9.04 8.68
CA VAL A 44 11.49 -10.19 7.78
C VAL A 44 11.86 -11.48 8.52
N SER A 45 11.24 -12.59 8.12
CA SER A 45 11.65 -13.91 8.59
C SER A 45 12.66 -14.52 7.63
N VAL A 46 13.66 -15.23 8.16
CA VAL A 46 14.64 -15.96 7.33
C VAL A 46 13.93 -16.84 6.30
N GLY A 47 14.34 -16.74 5.03
CA GLY A 47 13.76 -17.49 3.92
C GLY A 47 12.47 -16.92 3.32
N ALA A 48 11.94 -15.82 3.87
CA ALA A 48 10.83 -15.10 3.25
C ALA A 48 11.25 -14.52 1.88
N GLU A 49 10.43 -14.70 0.85
CA GLU A 49 10.62 -13.98 -0.39
C GLU A 49 10.26 -12.51 -0.19
N VAL A 50 11.15 -11.59 -0.57
CA VAL A 50 10.88 -10.15 -0.54
C VAL A 50 10.94 -9.61 -1.96
N ALA A 51 9.91 -8.85 -2.36
CA ALA A 51 9.87 -8.17 -3.65
C ALA A 51 9.68 -6.67 -3.47
N PHE A 52 10.48 -5.87 -4.18
CA PHE A 52 10.37 -4.42 -4.20
C PHE A 52 10.18 -3.91 -5.63
N THR A 53 9.20 -3.02 -5.81
CA THR A 53 8.91 -2.36 -7.08
C THR A 53 9.20 -0.87 -6.97
N SER A 54 9.82 -0.29 -7.98
CA SER A 54 10.10 1.15 -8.06
C SER A 54 9.89 1.69 -9.48
N ALA A 55 8.97 2.64 -9.62
CA ALA A 55 8.76 3.36 -10.87
C ALA A 55 10.01 4.17 -11.27
N LEU A 56 10.73 4.72 -10.29
CA LEU A 56 11.99 5.42 -10.50
C LEU A 56 13.06 4.50 -11.10
N ALA A 57 13.17 3.26 -10.59
CA ALA A 57 14.18 2.32 -11.08
C ALA A 57 13.98 1.99 -12.56
N ALA A 58 12.76 1.66 -12.95
CA ALA A 58 12.41 1.46 -14.36
C ALA A 58 12.69 2.70 -15.22
N ALA A 59 12.33 3.88 -14.72
CA ALA A 59 12.43 5.12 -15.49
C ALA A 59 13.87 5.61 -15.67
N GLN A 60 14.77 5.33 -14.71
CA GLN A 60 16.13 5.87 -14.68
C GLN A 60 17.21 4.81 -14.91
N GLY A 61 16.84 3.59 -15.32
CA GLY A 61 17.82 2.51 -15.48
C GLY A 61 18.49 2.14 -14.15
N ALA A 62 17.81 2.40 -13.02
CA ALA A 62 18.39 2.26 -11.70
C ALA A 62 18.39 0.80 -11.24
N THR A 63 19.30 0.47 -10.34
CA THR A 63 19.41 -0.87 -9.78
C THR A 63 18.64 -0.94 -8.47
N ILE A 64 17.80 -1.96 -8.31
CA ILE A 64 17.13 -2.24 -7.04
C ILE A 64 18.03 -3.15 -6.18
N ILE A 65 18.21 -2.76 -4.92
CA ILE A 65 18.96 -3.51 -3.91
C ILE A 65 18.04 -3.77 -2.72
N LEU A 66 17.99 -5.02 -2.25
CA LEU A 66 17.44 -5.39 -0.95
C LEU A 66 18.59 -5.53 0.03
N ARG A 67 18.71 -4.56 0.95
CA ARG A 67 19.75 -4.54 1.99
C ARG A 67 19.25 -5.21 3.25
N TRP A 68 19.98 -6.24 3.70
CA TRP A 68 19.58 -7.10 4.80
C TRP A 68 20.34 -6.77 6.07
N TRP A 69 19.63 -6.77 7.20
CA TRP A 69 20.20 -6.52 8.52
C TRP A 69 19.82 -7.63 9.48
N ASP A 70 20.71 -7.90 10.45
CA ASP A 70 20.44 -8.87 11.51
C ASP A 70 19.60 -8.25 12.64
N ALA A 71 19.23 -9.09 13.62
CA ALA A 71 18.41 -8.66 14.76
C ALA A 71 19.10 -7.61 15.66
N SER A 72 20.42 -7.45 15.57
CA SER A 72 21.20 -6.45 16.29
C SER A 72 21.32 -5.12 15.52
N GLY A 73 20.85 -5.07 14.27
CA GLY A 73 21.01 -3.92 13.38
C GLY A 73 22.36 -3.88 12.65
N ALA A 74 23.09 -5.01 12.61
CA ALA A 74 24.31 -5.11 11.81
C ALA A 74 23.98 -5.47 10.37
N TYR A 75 24.70 -4.86 9.43
CA TYR A 75 24.61 -5.18 8.01
C TYR A 75 24.98 -6.65 7.77
N LEU A 76 24.15 -7.36 7.00
CA LEU A 76 24.40 -8.75 6.63
C LEU A 76 24.87 -8.89 5.19
N ALA A 77 24.05 -8.42 4.25
CA ALA A 77 24.27 -8.62 2.83
C ALA A 77 23.38 -7.69 2.01
N ASP A 78 23.70 -7.57 0.73
CA ASP A 78 22.81 -7.01 -0.29
C ASP A 78 22.41 -8.10 -1.28
N SER A 79 21.14 -8.08 -1.69
CA SER A 79 20.69 -8.78 -2.89
C SER A 79 20.37 -7.74 -3.95
N THR A 80 20.99 -7.88 -5.11
CA THR A 80 20.99 -6.85 -6.15
C THR A 80 20.35 -7.39 -7.41
N GLY A 81 19.39 -6.64 -7.95
CA GLY A 81 18.78 -6.91 -9.25
C GLY A 81 19.61 -6.37 -10.41
N ASP A 82 19.07 -6.51 -11.62
CA ASP A 82 19.69 -5.91 -12.80
C ASP A 82 19.26 -4.44 -12.94
N GLY A 83 20.10 -3.63 -13.59
CA GLY A 83 19.82 -2.21 -13.80
C GLY A 83 18.66 -2.00 -14.76
N GLY A 84 17.71 -1.14 -14.38
CA GLY A 84 16.52 -0.81 -15.17
C GLY A 84 15.33 -1.72 -14.93
N ASP A 85 15.46 -2.74 -14.07
CA ASP A 85 14.33 -3.51 -13.63
C ASP A 85 13.41 -2.65 -12.75
N GLY A 86 12.13 -2.62 -13.10
CA GLY A 86 11.10 -1.95 -12.29
C GLY A 86 10.73 -2.71 -11.02
N SER A 87 11.16 -3.97 -10.90
CA SER A 87 10.87 -4.83 -9.77
C SER A 87 11.99 -5.85 -9.58
N PHE A 88 12.35 -6.14 -8.33
CA PHE A 88 13.32 -7.16 -7.98
C PHE A 88 12.86 -7.95 -6.76
N ALA A 89 13.10 -9.27 -6.77
CA ALA A 89 12.74 -10.16 -5.68
C ALA A 89 13.91 -11.03 -5.26
N ALA A 90 14.10 -11.22 -3.96
CA ALA A 90 15.09 -12.13 -3.40
C ALA A 90 14.63 -12.72 -2.06
N PRO A 91 15.02 -13.97 -1.74
CA PRO A 91 14.75 -14.56 -0.44
C PRO A 91 15.65 -13.95 0.64
N ALA A 92 15.08 -13.73 1.82
CA ALA A 92 15.82 -13.26 2.99
C ALA A 92 16.92 -14.26 3.38
N PRO A 93 18.19 -13.83 3.45
CA PRO A 93 19.30 -14.72 3.77
C PRO A 93 19.23 -15.21 5.22
N ALA A 94 20.00 -16.25 5.54
CA ALA A 94 20.12 -16.74 6.89
C ALA A 94 20.57 -15.63 7.86
N GLY A 95 19.86 -15.46 8.97
CA GLY A 95 20.13 -14.43 9.97
C GLY A 95 19.48 -13.07 9.70
N ALA A 96 18.86 -12.86 8.53
CA ALA A 96 18.12 -11.64 8.26
C ALA A 96 16.92 -11.49 9.20
N ALA A 97 16.84 -10.31 9.82
CA ALA A 97 15.72 -9.87 10.64
C ALA A 97 15.04 -8.63 10.07
N TRP A 98 15.76 -7.84 9.25
CA TRP A 98 15.24 -6.65 8.60
C TRP A 98 15.65 -6.56 7.13
N VAL A 99 14.81 -5.91 6.34
CA VAL A 99 15.08 -5.56 4.95
C VAL A 99 14.84 -4.09 4.69
N GLN A 100 15.77 -3.47 3.97
CA GLN A 100 15.76 -2.08 3.57
C GLN A 100 15.90 -2.00 2.05
N PRO A 101 14.87 -1.57 1.31
CA PRO A 101 14.98 -1.35 -0.12
C PRO A 101 15.85 -0.12 -0.41
N VAL A 102 16.69 -0.26 -1.43
CA VAL A 102 17.57 0.80 -1.93
C VAL A 102 17.46 0.83 -3.45
N VAL A 103 17.40 2.03 -4.02
CA VAL A 103 17.50 2.28 -5.46
C VAL A 103 18.81 3.00 -5.72
N LEU A 104 19.70 2.36 -6.45
CA LEU A 104 20.99 2.89 -6.85
C LEU A 104 20.89 3.49 -8.25
N LEU A 105 20.97 4.82 -8.32
CA LEU A 105 20.92 5.57 -9.57
C LEU A 105 22.31 5.49 -10.25
N PRO A 106 22.39 5.01 -11.51
CA PRO A 106 23.66 4.72 -12.15
C PRO A 106 24.42 5.98 -12.54
N ASP A 107 23.70 7.07 -12.82
CA ASP A 107 24.23 8.32 -13.32
C ASP A 107 23.70 9.51 -12.51
N ALA A 108 24.42 10.63 -12.56
CA ALA A 108 23.88 11.91 -12.14
C ALA A 108 22.71 12.31 -13.04
N LEU A 109 21.67 12.91 -12.46
CA LEU A 109 20.51 13.38 -13.24
C LEU A 109 20.70 14.86 -13.60
N ALA A 110 20.34 15.23 -14.83
CA ALA A 110 20.43 16.61 -15.31
C ALA A 110 19.34 17.54 -14.71
N SER A 111 18.27 16.95 -14.17
CA SER A 111 17.18 17.64 -13.51
C SER A 111 16.52 16.71 -12.49
N PRO A 112 15.81 17.25 -11.47
CA PRO A 112 15.05 16.44 -10.54
C PRO A 112 14.00 15.57 -11.25
N VAL A 113 13.90 14.30 -10.84
CA VAL A 113 12.94 13.33 -11.38
C VAL A 113 11.99 12.86 -10.27
N PRO A 114 10.68 12.78 -10.53
CA PRO A 114 9.72 12.20 -9.60
C PRO A 114 10.12 10.78 -9.18
N ILE A 115 10.11 10.50 -7.88
CA ILE A 115 10.36 9.14 -7.35
C ILE A 115 9.24 8.18 -7.78
N GLY A 116 8.04 8.70 -8.05
CA GLY A 116 6.89 7.91 -8.48
C GLY A 116 6.40 6.97 -7.39
N THR A 117 5.70 5.91 -7.80
CA THR A 117 5.18 4.88 -6.89
C THR A 117 6.24 3.82 -6.56
N SER A 118 6.18 3.27 -5.35
CA SER A 118 7.01 2.14 -4.93
C SER A 118 6.21 1.24 -3.98
N SER A 119 6.50 -0.06 -3.98
CA SER A 119 5.82 -1.05 -3.12
C SER A 119 6.80 -2.11 -2.64
N LEU A 120 6.60 -2.60 -1.41
CA LEU A 120 7.38 -3.67 -0.79
C LEU A 120 6.44 -4.81 -0.37
N LEU A 121 6.80 -6.04 -0.75
CA LEU A 121 6.10 -7.27 -0.41
C LEU A 121 7.04 -8.20 0.34
N ILE A 122 6.57 -8.82 1.42
CA ILE A 122 7.35 -9.75 2.25
C ILE A 122 6.52 -11.02 2.47
N GLY A 123 6.99 -12.14 1.91
CA GLY A 123 6.39 -13.46 2.01
C GLY A 123 6.69 -14.17 3.34
N SER A 124 6.09 -15.35 3.53
CA SER A 124 6.32 -16.19 4.72
C SER A 124 7.19 -17.42 4.38
N PRO A 125 8.12 -17.85 5.26
CA PRO A 125 9.19 -18.80 4.93
C PRO A 125 8.78 -20.29 4.88
N SER A 126 7.52 -20.65 5.11
CA SER A 126 7.10 -22.04 5.31
C SER A 126 6.92 -22.88 4.04
N GLY A 127 7.45 -22.48 2.88
CA GLY A 127 7.40 -23.28 1.64
C GLY A 127 5.99 -23.71 1.18
N GLY A 128 4.95 -23.18 1.81
CA GLY A 128 3.57 -23.34 1.41
C GLY A 128 3.23 -22.13 0.55
N LEU A 129 2.67 -22.37 -0.63
CA LEU A 129 1.93 -21.34 -1.34
C LEU A 129 0.81 -20.87 -0.40
N SER A 130 1.02 -19.77 0.33
CA SER A 130 -0.04 -19.15 1.13
C SER A 130 -0.89 -18.33 0.17
N TRP A 131 -1.97 -18.94 -0.27
CA TRP A 131 -3.03 -18.25 -0.99
C TRP A 131 -3.57 -17.11 -0.10
N PRO A 132 -3.71 -15.86 -0.61
CA PRO A 132 -3.45 -15.39 -1.97
C PRO A 132 -2.01 -15.11 -2.37
N LEU A 133 -1.74 -15.50 -3.62
CA LEU A 133 -0.60 -15.12 -4.42
C LEU A 133 -0.62 -13.61 -4.72
N ASP A 134 0.51 -12.93 -4.50
CA ASP A 134 0.72 -11.50 -4.79
C ASP A 134 1.47 -11.35 -6.12
N PHE A 135 1.00 -10.45 -6.98
CA PHE A 135 1.54 -10.24 -8.34
C PHE A 135 2.01 -8.80 -8.61
N GLY A 136 2.04 -7.91 -7.63
CA GLY A 136 2.39 -6.50 -7.87
C GLY A 136 1.40 -5.77 -8.80
N THR A 137 1.46 -4.43 -8.81
CA THR A 137 0.31 -3.57 -9.19
C THR A 137 0.46 -2.93 -10.58
N PRO A 138 -0.61 -2.93 -11.39
CA PRO A 138 -1.18 -1.66 -11.86
C PRO A 138 -2.69 -1.59 -11.61
N GLY A 139 -3.13 -0.62 -10.81
CA GLY A 139 -4.48 -0.53 -10.23
C GLY A 139 -4.54 -1.24 -8.88
N SER A 140 -4.72 -0.48 -7.80
CA SER A 140 -4.83 -0.97 -6.42
C SER A 140 -5.50 -2.35 -6.38
N THR A 141 -4.84 -3.37 -5.80
CA THR A 141 -5.34 -4.76 -5.67
C THR A 141 -6.61 -4.87 -4.83
N GLY A 142 -7.26 -3.75 -4.55
CA GLY A 142 -8.40 -3.59 -3.68
C GLY A 142 -8.03 -3.76 -2.21
N THR A 143 -6.81 -4.13 -1.86
CA THR A 143 -6.43 -4.33 -0.46
C THR A 143 -6.00 -3.01 0.17
N LEU A 144 -6.59 -2.70 1.33
CA LEU A 144 -6.35 -1.50 2.12
C LEU A 144 -6.09 -1.91 3.56
N SER A 145 -5.05 -1.36 4.19
CA SER A 145 -4.81 -1.50 5.63
C SER A 145 -5.19 -0.20 6.33
N VAL A 146 -5.98 -0.29 7.39
CA VAL A 146 -6.39 0.84 8.22
C VAL A 146 -6.05 0.57 9.67
N VAL A 147 -5.77 1.62 10.46
CA VAL A 147 -5.45 1.48 11.88
C VAL A 147 -6.35 2.40 12.70
N ASN A 148 -7.22 1.81 13.51
CA ASN A 148 -7.94 2.53 14.55
C ASN A 148 -7.03 2.66 15.78
N ALA A 149 -6.40 3.82 15.96
CA ALA A 149 -5.51 4.09 17.09
C ALA A 149 -6.24 4.27 18.44
N GLY A 150 -7.57 4.23 18.43
CA GLY A 150 -8.40 4.29 19.62
C GLY A 150 -8.56 2.94 20.29
N ASP A 151 -9.26 2.93 21.42
CA ASP A 151 -9.54 1.73 22.23
C ASP A 151 -11.03 1.31 22.19
N ALA A 152 -11.84 1.99 21.38
CA ALA A 152 -13.20 1.61 21.02
C ALA A 152 -13.35 1.38 19.51
N ALA A 153 -14.33 0.56 19.11
CA ALA A 153 -14.67 0.37 17.71
C ALA A 153 -15.17 1.67 17.07
N THR A 154 -14.82 1.92 15.81
CA THR A 154 -15.20 3.15 15.08
C THR A 154 -16.00 2.86 13.82
N HIS A 155 -16.84 3.81 13.44
CA HIS A 155 -17.70 3.76 12.25
C HIS A 155 -17.07 4.53 11.10
N PRO A 156 -16.58 3.85 10.04
CA PRO A 156 -16.06 4.54 8.86
C PRO A 156 -17.17 5.07 7.95
N VAL A 157 -16.82 6.08 7.15
CA VAL A 157 -17.50 6.44 5.91
C VAL A 157 -16.71 5.86 4.74
N ILE A 158 -17.40 5.15 3.85
CA ILE A 158 -16.79 4.44 2.73
C ILE A 158 -17.33 5.03 1.43
N GLU A 159 -16.44 5.47 0.54
CA GLU A 159 -16.79 6.03 -0.76
C GLU A 159 -16.27 5.13 -1.89
N PHE A 160 -17.16 4.65 -2.75
CA PHE A 160 -16.82 3.99 -4.01
C PHE A 160 -16.96 4.97 -5.16
N ARG A 161 -15.94 5.09 -6.02
CA ARG A 161 -15.93 5.96 -7.21
C ARG A 161 -15.73 5.13 -8.46
N GLY A 162 -16.68 5.18 -9.38
CA GLY A 162 -16.66 4.39 -10.62
C GLY A 162 -15.58 4.82 -11.62
N PRO A 163 -15.51 4.16 -12.80
CA PRO A 163 -16.49 3.23 -13.34
C PRO A 163 -16.31 1.79 -12.80
N MET A 164 -17.38 1.22 -12.22
CA MET A 164 -17.38 -0.17 -11.74
C MET A 164 -18.78 -0.76 -11.61
N GLU A 165 -18.84 -2.09 -11.60
CA GLU A 165 -20.03 -2.89 -11.34
C GLU A 165 -19.92 -3.58 -10.00
N ARG A 166 -21.02 -3.54 -9.24
CA ARG A 166 -21.17 -4.24 -7.96
C ARG A 166 -20.00 -3.99 -6.99
N PRO A 167 -19.83 -2.74 -6.51
CA PRO A 167 -18.80 -2.42 -5.52
C PRO A 167 -19.01 -3.21 -4.24
N SER A 168 -17.91 -3.68 -3.66
CA SER A 168 -17.91 -4.31 -2.35
C SER A 168 -16.64 -4.01 -1.57
N ILE A 169 -16.77 -3.95 -0.25
CA ILE A 169 -15.65 -3.91 0.69
C ILE A 169 -15.85 -4.99 1.75
N THR A 170 -14.78 -5.69 2.10
CA THR A 170 -14.77 -6.78 3.07
C THR A 170 -13.77 -6.45 4.16
N ASN A 171 -14.15 -6.57 5.43
CA ASN A 171 -13.18 -6.61 6.52
C ASN A 171 -12.69 -8.06 6.64
N VAL A 172 -11.40 -8.28 6.39
CA VAL A 172 -10.80 -9.62 6.34
C VAL A 172 -10.75 -10.25 7.74
N ASP A 173 -10.53 -9.42 8.76
CA ASP A 173 -10.35 -9.88 10.13
C ASP A 173 -11.68 -10.33 10.75
N THR A 174 -12.79 -9.65 10.42
CA THR A 174 -14.13 -10.00 10.93
C THR A 174 -14.94 -10.86 9.97
N GLY A 175 -14.62 -10.82 8.67
CA GLY A 175 -15.38 -11.47 7.60
C GLY A 175 -16.64 -10.70 7.19
N ASP A 176 -16.91 -9.54 7.78
CA ASP A 176 -18.05 -8.71 7.39
C ASP A 176 -17.87 -8.27 5.92
N VAL A 177 -18.97 -8.24 5.14
CA VAL A 177 -19.03 -7.64 3.79
C VAL A 177 -20.05 -6.48 3.69
N LEU A 178 -19.75 -5.43 2.93
CA LEU A 178 -20.73 -4.49 2.38
C LEU A 178 -20.61 -4.54 0.86
N GLU A 179 -21.69 -4.89 0.18
CA GLU A 179 -21.81 -5.01 -1.27
C GLU A 179 -23.13 -4.43 -1.77
N TYR A 180 -23.08 -3.78 -2.93
CA TYR A 180 -24.23 -3.17 -3.58
C TYR A 180 -24.33 -3.61 -5.03
N ASP A 181 -25.47 -4.17 -5.45
CA ASP A 181 -25.76 -4.53 -6.84
C ASP A 181 -26.19 -3.29 -7.64
N LEU A 182 -25.22 -2.41 -7.87
CA LEU A 182 -25.41 -1.12 -8.53
C LEU A 182 -24.21 -0.80 -9.44
N PRO A 183 -24.43 -0.53 -10.74
CA PRO A 183 -23.42 0.08 -11.62
C PRO A 183 -23.09 1.52 -11.18
N LEU A 184 -21.80 1.87 -11.17
CA LEU A 184 -21.30 3.24 -11.00
C LEU A 184 -20.59 3.69 -12.28
N ALA A 185 -21.00 4.83 -12.83
CA ALA A 185 -20.27 5.48 -13.92
C ALA A 185 -19.00 6.20 -13.42
N ALA A 186 -18.18 6.72 -14.34
CA ALA A 186 -16.89 7.36 -14.01
C ALA A 186 -16.99 8.52 -13.01
N GLU A 187 -18.08 9.28 -13.02
CA GLU A 187 -18.31 10.42 -12.13
C GLU A 187 -19.18 10.08 -10.91
N ASP A 188 -19.66 8.84 -10.82
CA ASP A 188 -20.55 8.43 -9.74
C ASP A 188 -19.78 8.13 -8.46
N VAL A 189 -20.32 8.62 -7.34
CA VAL A 189 -19.82 8.39 -6.00
C VAL A 189 -20.91 7.75 -5.16
N LEU A 190 -20.68 6.51 -4.71
CA LEU A 190 -21.53 5.84 -3.73
C LEU A 190 -20.91 5.99 -2.34
N ALA A 191 -21.55 6.75 -1.47
CA ALA A 191 -21.10 6.98 -0.10
C ALA A 191 -21.93 6.15 0.89
N VAL A 192 -21.25 5.35 1.70
CA VAL A 192 -21.81 4.53 2.77
C VAL A 192 -21.39 5.12 4.10
N ASP A 193 -22.35 5.60 4.88
CA ASP A 193 -22.15 6.03 6.26
C ASP A 193 -22.59 4.91 7.19
N THR A 194 -21.62 4.22 7.80
CA THR A 194 -21.87 3.10 8.70
C THR A 194 -22.42 3.54 10.06
N ALA A 195 -22.21 4.79 10.50
CA ALA A 195 -22.81 5.28 11.73
C ALA A 195 -24.30 5.57 11.51
N ALA A 196 -24.63 6.25 10.41
CA ALA A 196 -26.00 6.60 10.06
C ALA A 196 -26.79 5.42 9.48
N GLY A 197 -26.10 4.39 8.97
CA GLY A 197 -26.72 3.28 8.25
C GLY A 197 -27.28 3.71 6.89
N THR A 198 -26.59 4.60 6.19
CA THR A 198 -27.09 5.19 4.94
C THR A 198 -26.16 4.93 3.77
N VAL A 199 -26.74 4.84 2.58
CA VAL A 199 -26.03 4.63 1.32
C VAL A 199 -26.58 5.63 0.31
N THR A 200 -25.75 6.57 -0.15
CA THR A 200 -26.17 7.66 -1.02
C THR A 200 -25.33 7.73 -2.29
N LEU A 201 -25.99 7.84 -3.44
CA LEU A 201 -25.36 8.11 -4.72
C LEU A 201 -25.33 9.61 -4.97
N ASN A 202 -24.15 10.15 -5.28
CA ASN A 202 -23.92 11.55 -5.59
C ASN A 202 -24.54 12.50 -4.54
N ALA A 203 -24.44 12.10 -3.26
CA ALA A 203 -24.94 12.81 -2.08
C ALA A 203 -26.45 13.14 -2.04
N THR A 204 -27.26 12.58 -2.95
CA THR A 204 -28.68 12.95 -3.07
C THR A 204 -29.63 11.76 -3.02
N ALA A 205 -29.35 10.69 -3.76
CA ALA A 205 -30.27 9.58 -3.88
C ALA A 205 -29.89 8.41 -2.97
N SER A 206 -30.81 7.94 -2.13
CA SER A 206 -30.58 6.71 -1.37
C SER A 206 -30.49 5.50 -2.29
N ARG A 207 -29.49 4.66 -2.07
CA ARG A 207 -29.27 3.38 -2.76
C ARG A 207 -29.20 2.21 -1.80
N LEU A 208 -29.64 2.39 -0.56
CA LEU A 208 -29.63 1.31 0.43
C LEU A 208 -30.35 0.04 -0.05
N TYR A 209 -31.40 0.19 -0.87
CA TYR A 209 -32.15 -0.93 -1.43
C TYR A 209 -31.36 -1.81 -2.42
N THR A 210 -30.17 -1.38 -2.86
CA THR A 210 -29.30 -2.17 -3.75
C THR A 210 -28.35 -3.09 -2.98
N VAL A 211 -28.41 -3.10 -1.65
CA VAL A 211 -27.60 -3.99 -0.80
C VAL A 211 -27.84 -5.46 -1.16
N THR A 212 -26.78 -6.26 -1.22
CA THR A 212 -26.90 -7.70 -1.52
C THR A 212 -27.05 -8.54 -0.24
N SER A 213 -27.42 -9.80 -0.39
CA SER A 213 -27.52 -10.75 0.72
C SER A 213 -26.17 -11.13 1.35
N ARG A 214 -25.04 -10.74 0.73
CA ARG A 214 -23.71 -10.92 1.33
C ARG A 214 -23.42 -9.88 2.40
N SER A 215 -24.12 -8.74 2.36
CA SER A 215 -23.83 -7.62 3.23
C SER A 215 -24.34 -7.85 4.65
N VAL A 216 -23.55 -7.41 5.62
CA VAL A 216 -24.07 -7.17 6.97
C VAL A 216 -24.82 -5.82 6.99
N PRO A 217 -25.67 -5.56 7.99
CA PRO A 217 -26.23 -4.21 8.18
C PRO A 217 -25.12 -3.16 8.28
N GLU A 218 -25.29 -2.00 7.63
CA GLU A 218 -24.28 -0.95 7.58
C GLU A 218 -23.89 -0.47 8.98
N GLN A 219 -24.86 -0.44 9.91
CA GLN A 219 -24.65 -0.04 11.31
C GLN A 219 -23.82 -1.02 12.13
N THR A 220 -23.72 -2.28 11.71
CA THR A 220 -22.87 -3.26 12.39
C THR A 220 -21.45 -3.25 11.84
N TRP A 221 -21.22 -2.59 10.71
CA TRP A 221 -19.89 -2.43 10.16
C TRP A 221 -19.05 -1.47 10.99
N THR A 222 -17.99 -1.99 11.61
CA THR A 222 -17.08 -1.19 12.41
C THR A 222 -15.63 -1.60 12.16
N LEU A 223 -14.71 -0.70 12.50
CA LEU A 223 -13.29 -1.00 12.58
C LEU A 223 -12.93 -1.21 14.06
N PRO A 224 -12.51 -2.42 14.47
CA PRO A 224 -12.06 -2.67 15.84
C PRO A 224 -10.81 -1.85 16.17
N PRO A 225 -10.46 -1.68 17.45
CA PRO A 225 -9.16 -1.14 17.86
C PRO A 225 -7.99 -1.88 17.22
N GLY A 226 -6.98 -1.15 16.79
CA GLY A 226 -5.78 -1.70 16.14
C GLY A 226 -5.87 -1.75 14.60
N PRO A 227 -4.96 -2.51 13.96
CA PRO A 227 -4.95 -2.66 12.51
C PRO A 227 -6.14 -3.51 12.03
N SER A 228 -6.67 -3.18 10.87
CA SER A 228 -7.63 -4.00 10.14
C SER A 228 -7.31 -4.04 8.66
N GLN A 229 -7.44 -5.23 8.06
CA GLN A 229 -7.26 -5.42 6.63
C GLN A 229 -8.60 -5.42 5.91
N LEU A 230 -8.70 -4.59 4.87
CA LEU A 230 -9.90 -4.40 4.07
C LEU A 230 -9.65 -4.82 2.62
N HIS A 231 -10.61 -5.49 2.01
CA HIS A 231 -10.60 -5.87 0.60
C HIS A 231 -11.75 -5.21 -0.16
N PHE A 232 -11.43 -4.28 -1.03
CA PHE A 232 -12.26 -3.73 -2.09
C PHE A 232 -12.30 -4.69 -3.30
N ARG A 233 -13.49 -4.94 -3.81
CA ARG A 233 -13.74 -5.73 -5.02
C ARG A 233 -14.86 -5.09 -5.83
N ALA A 234 -14.81 -5.26 -7.14
CA ALA A 234 -15.90 -4.99 -8.07
C ALA A 234 -16.09 -6.22 -8.97
N ALA A 235 -17.32 -6.48 -9.43
CA ALA A 235 -17.59 -7.57 -10.38
C ALA A 235 -16.93 -7.32 -11.73
N SER A 236 -16.89 -6.06 -12.15
CA SER A 236 -16.03 -5.54 -13.20
C SER A 236 -15.66 -4.10 -12.84
N GLY A 237 -14.40 -3.73 -12.96
CA GLY A 237 -13.95 -2.37 -12.65
C GLY A 237 -12.95 -1.90 -13.69
N ASP A 238 -13.06 -0.62 -14.06
CA ASP A 238 -11.98 0.07 -14.75
C ASP A 238 -10.81 0.29 -13.76
N PRO A 239 -9.54 0.31 -14.19
CA PRO A 239 -8.42 0.71 -13.34
C PRO A 239 -8.59 2.06 -12.62
N ALA A 240 -9.46 2.96 -13.12
CA ALA A 240 -9.82 4.21 -12.49
C ALA A 240 -10.77 4.07 -11.29
N ALA A 241 -11.39 2.90 -11.10
CA ALA A 241 -12.27 2.63 -9.97
C ALA A 241 -11.51 2.71 -8.63
N THR A 242 -12.02 3.47 -7.67
CA THR A 242 -11.38 3.62 -6.36
C THR A 242 -12.36 3.44 -5.21
N ALA A 243 -11.83 3.05 -4.06
CA ALA A 243 -12.53 3.02 -2.79
C ALA A 243 -11.73 3.82 -1.75
N THR A 244 -12.41 4.68 -1.00
CA THR A 244 -11.81 5.48 0.08
C THR A 244 -12.53 5.17 1.38
N VAL A 245 -11.75 4.93 2.45
CA VAL A 245 -12.29 4.71 3.80
C VAL A 245 -11.82 5.85 4.69
N ARG A 246 -12.76 6.57 5.29
CA ARG A 246 -12.50 7.71 6.19
C ARG A 246 -13.11 7.42 7.54
N PHE A 247 -12.32 7.53 8.59
CA PHE A 247 -12.80 7.33 9.95
C PHE A 247 -12.03 8.21 10.92
N ARG A 248 -12.53 8.30 12.15
CA ARG A 248 -11.83 8.91 13.27
C ARG A 248 -11.60 7.83 14.33
N PRO A 249 -10.41 7.74 14.95
CA PRO A 249 -10.21 6.86 16.09
C PRO A 249 -11.24 7.16 17.20
N ALA A 250 -11.78 6.11 17.81
CA ALA A 250 -12.78 6.23 18.88
C ALA A 250 -12.19 5.85 20.23
N TYR A 251 -12.53 6.61 21.27
CA TYR A 251 -12.06 6.41 22.65
C TYR A 251 -13.24 6.39 23.61
N TRP A 252 -13.11 5.71 24.76
CA TRP A 252 -14.10 5.72 25.86
C TRP A 252 -13.73 6.66 27.00
#